data_AF-A0A1Y2EG94-F1
#
_entry.id   AF-A0A1Y2EG94-F1
#
_cell.length_a   1.000
_cell.length_b   1.000
_cell.length_c   1.000
_cell.angle_alpha   90.00
_cell.angle_beta   90.00
_cell.angle_gamma   90.00
#
_symmetry.space_group_name_H-M   'P 1'
#
loop_
_entity.id
_entity.type
_entity.pdbx_description
1 polymer ?
#
loop_
_entity_poly.entity_id
_entity_poly.type
_entity_poly.pdbx_seq_one_letter_code
_entity_poly.pdbx_strand_id
1 'polypeptide(L)'
;MRHLPIYVFGDHQDLDHPKNPLISSVYYDNYKLELYHHRLHKTNLAIAFRYRWYGQNKSEVFAERKTHKEDWTGDNSIKERFSIDPSKINDYNKGNYIIEANDPITNKRPTKNDSSSEVNENYFEKQEKLMAKVNLAREIQTTIIDKQLRPTMRTIYNRTAFQLPDDQRVRVSLDTELTFVREDLKAKKGEWKRNDVGMHWPYRHLKSSERYLFPYAVLEVKLQTQFGQEPPQWINELTSSYLVEAVPKFSKFMHGCAMLIPEKVKINPYWFYRMYESNFDLRSPLNIATLRETTMCQVKMPWNMSNTNIHNFNFISPTLRRSITTRSNRIQRPTRREPKVSLANERLFLKYYKIGVLVCNVSIVIYYYGNPLLGISYTFAGLLFIMFGHFVYRWREKRIQHNPNNNPLDSMPAIYTLTTVLVVLYIFNLTNIYSGRYSTSNPAKLEHIKNHNVIDHRH
;
A
#
# COMPACT_ATOMS: atom_id res chain seq x y z
N MET A 1 14.90 21.75 -14.26
CA MET A 1 14.72 23.18 -13.93
C MET A 1 13.90 23.95 -14.95
N ARG A 2 13.75 23.49 -16.21
CA ARG A 2 12.94 24.20 -17.24
C ARG A 2 11.45 24.39 -16.88
N HIS A 3 10.87 23.48 -16.08
CA HIS A 3 9.43 23.51 -15.74
C HIS A 3 9.13 23.82 -14.27
N LEU A 4 10.03 23.45 -13.35
CA LEU A 4 9.85 23.67 -11.92
C LEU A 4 11.14 24.27 -11.34
N PRO A 5 11.04 25.40 -10.60
CA PRO A 5 12.17 25.96 -9.88
C PRO A 5 12.54 25.09 -8.67
N ILE A 6 13.77 25.26 -8.17
CA ILE A 6 14.18 24.65 -6.91
C ILE A 6 13.43 25.33 -5.78
N TYR A 7 12.78 24.52 -4.94
CA TYR A 7 12.13 24.98 -3.73
C TYR A 7 13.16 25.04 -2.59
N VAL A 8 13.53 26.24 -2.19
CA VAL A 8 14.40 26.49 -1.04
C VAL A 8 13.55 26.61 0.22
N PHE A 9 13.86 25.82 1.25
CA PHE A 9 13.17 25.89 2.54
C PHE A 9 13.80 26.97 3.41
N GLY A 10 13.09 28.07 3.69
CA GLY A 10 13.57 29.15 4.58
C GLY A 10 12.88 30.48 4.27
N ASP A 11 13.09 31.48 5.13
CA ASP A 11 12.67 32.85 4.87
C ASP A 11 13.57 33.47 3.80
N HIS A 12 13.08 34.49 3.08
CA HIS A 12 13.78 35.12 1.95
C HIS A 12 15.18 35.68 2.28
N GLN A 13 15.51 35.86 3.56
CA GLN A 13 16.83 36.33 4.03
C GLN A 13 17.93 35.25 4.00
N ASP A 14 17.57 33.96 3.86
CA ASP A 14 18.51 32.82 3.89
C ASP A 14 19.11 32.47 2.50
N LEU A 15 18.93 33.30 1.46
CA LEU A 15 19.39 33.00 0.10
C LEU A 15 20.91 32.91 -0.04
N ASP A 16 21.66 33.71 0.74
CA ASP A 16 23.13 33.71 0.74
C ASP A 16 23.73 32.50 1.46
N HIS A 17 22.94 31.83 2.31
CA HIS A 17 23.32 30.64 3.08
C HIS A 17 22.22 29.57 3.04
N PRO A 18 22.10 28.85 1.91
CA PRO A 18 21.05 27.84 1.75
C PRO A 18 21.14 26.78 2.85
N LYS A 19 20.02 26.50 3.51
CA LYS A 19 19.93 25.45 4.53
C LYS A 19 20.38 24.12 3.95
N ASN A 20 21.20 23.41 4.74
CA ASN A 20 21.78 22.15 4.30
C ASN A 20 20.66 21.14 3.89
N PRO A 21 20.69 20.61 2.65
CA PRO A 21 19.64 19.73 2.12
C PRO A 21 19.64 18.33 2.74
N LEU A 22 20.58 18.05 3.65
CA LEU A 22 20.72 16.77 4.32
C LEU A 22 19.50 16.44 5.17
N ILE A 23 18.93 15.26 4.91
CA ILE A 23 17.86 14.68 5.70
C ILE A 23 18.35 13.38 6.29
N SER A 24 18.20 13.26 7.61
CA SER A 24 18.45 12.01 8.31
C SER A 24 17.16 11.49 8.93
N SER A 25 16.95 10.18 8.88
CA SER A 25 15.81 9.55 9.52
C SER A 25 16.19 8.20 10.12
N VAL A 26 15.96 8.03 11.42
CA VAL A 26 16.18 6.77 12.15
C VAL A 26 14.84 6.06 12.27
N TYR A 27 14.73 4.92 11.60
CA TYR A 27 13.56 4.06 11.64
C TYR A 27 13.62 3.10 12.82
N TYR A 28 12.44 2.88 13.40
CA TYR A 28 12.23 2.03 14.54
C TYR A 28 11.46 0.79 14.14
N ASP A 29 11.86 -0.35 14.69
CA ASP A 29 11.18 -1.63 14.57
C ASP A 29 11.56 -2.49 15.79
N ASN A 30 10.90 -3.62 15.96
CA ASN A 30 11.21 -4.57 17.02
C ASN A 30 12.21 -5.65 16.55
N TYR A 31 12.63 -6.53 17.47
CA TYR A 31 13.57 -7.60 17.14
C TYR A 31 13.09 -8.51 16.01
N LYS A 32 11.77 -8.68 15.84
CA LYS A 32 11.15 -9.54 14.82
C LYS A 32 10.87 -8.81 13.50
N LEU A 33 11.24 -7.53 13.36
CA LEU A 33 10.92 -6.69 12.21
C LEU A 33 9.42 -6.68 11.86
N GLU A 34 8.57 -6.60 12.89
CA GLU A 34 7.13 -6.66 12.74
C GLU A 34 6.58 -5.48 11.90
N LEU A 35 7.08 -4.25 12.14
CA LEU A 35 6.62 -3.08 11.38
C LEU A 35 7.02 -3.21 9.91
N TYR A 36 8.24 -3.68 9.63
CA TYR A 36 8.68 -4.02 8.29
C TYR A 36 7.74 -5.03 7.61
N HIS A 37 7.41 -6.13 8.28
CA HIS A 37 6.55 -7.17 7.71
C HIS A 37 5.13 -6.67 7.46
N HIS A 38 4.51 -5.97 8.41
CA HIS A 38 3.19 -5.38 8.23
C HIS A 38 3.16 -4.34 7.09
N ARG A 39 4.21 -3.52 6.96
CA ARG A 39 4.36 -2.56 5.86
C ARG A 39 4.58 -3.24 4.50
N LEU A 40 5.28 -4.37 4.49
CA LEU A 40 5.49 -5.18 3.28
C LEU A 40 4.20 -5.84 2.80
N HIS A 41 3.45 -6.44 3.73
CA HIS A 41 2.16 -7.07 3.46
C HIS A 41 1.02 -6.06 3.25
N LYS A 42 1.27 -4.77 3.54
CA LYS A 42 0.27 -3.71 3.45
C LYS A 42 -0.98 -4.03 4.27
N THR A 43 -0.78 -4.61 5.46
CA THR A 43 -1.90 -4.87 6.38
C THR A 43 -2.57 -3.55 6.74
N ASN A 44 -3.90 -3.58 6.93
CA ASN A 44 -4.61 -2.41 7.40
C ASN A 44 -3.95 -1.83 8.66
N LEU A 45 -3.85 -0.50 8.72
CA LEU A 45 -3.22 0.26 9.80
C LEU A 45 -1.71 -0.03 10.02
N ALA A 46 -1.02 -0.63 9.04
CA ALA A 46 0.43 -0.87 9.15
C ALA A 46 1.20 0.45 9.31
N ILE A 47 1.92 0.58 10.42
CA ILE A 47 2.68 1.77 10.76
C ILE A 47 4.14 1.69 10.31
N ALA A 48 4.73 2.84 9.99
CA ALA A 48 6.16 3.05 9.93
C ALA A 48 6.52 4.26 10.78
N PHE A 49 7.37 4.05 11.79
CA PHE A 49 7.78 5.08 12.74
C PHE A 49 9.25 5.47 12.55
N ARG A 50 9.55 6.77 12.65
CA ARG A 50 10.92 7.29 12.55
C ARG A 50 11.11 8.63 13.25
N TYR A 51 12.31 8.86 13.76
CA TYR A 51 12.79 10.19 14.13
C TYR A 51 13.53 10.82 12.95
N ARG A 52 13.18 12.05 12.58
CA ARG A 52 13.76 12.78 11.44
C ARG A 52 14.25 14.15 11.86
N TRP A 53 15.41 14.55 11.35
CA TRP A 53 15.92 15.92 11.47
C TRP A 53 16.49 16.40 10.14
N TYR A 54 16.64 17.71 10.02
CA TYR A 54 17.13 18.40 8.83
C TYR A 54 18.45 19.10 9.14
N GLY A 55 19.39 19.05 8.20
CA GLY A 55 20.69 19.70 8.32
C GLY A 55 21.59 19.17 9.45
N GLN A 56 22.48 20.04 9.90
CA GLN A 56 23.54 19.74 10.89
C GLN A 56 23.05 19.83 12.33
N ASN A 57 22.39 20.95 12.64
CA ASN A 57 21.97 21.27 13.99
C ASN A 57 20.68 20.51 14.30
N LYS A 58 20.74 19.67 15.32
CA LYS A 58 19.59 18.92 15.83
C LYS A 58 18.73 19.82 16.72
N SER A 59 18.52 21.09 16.38
CA SER A 59 17.69 21.97 17.21
C SER A 59 16.27 21.43 17.34
N GLU A 60 15.78 20.74 16.31
CA GLU A 60 14.46 20.14 16.29
C GLU A 60 14.47 18.76 15.62
N VAL A 61 13.86 17.77 16.28
CA VAL A 61 13.64 16.44 15.73
C VAL A 61 12.14 16.20 15.60
N PHE A 62 11.72 15.64 14.47
CA PHE A 62 10.35 15.26 14.22
C PHE A 62 10.16 13.76 14.43
N ALA A 63 9.30 13.39 15.37
CA ALA A 63 8.76 12.05 15.48
C ALA A 63 7.66 11.88 14.42
N GLU A 64 7.88 11.05 13.41
CA GLU A 64 6.95 10.85 12.30
C GLU A 64 6.38 9.43 12.28
N ARG A 65 5.05 9.33 12.19
CA ARG A 65 4.33 8.07 11.96
C ARG A 65 3.63 8.11 10.61
N LYS A 66 3.81 7.04 9.83
CA LYS A 66 3.03 6.81 8.60
C LYS A 66 2.14 5.60 8.80
N THR A 67 0.83 5.79 8.73
CA THR A 67 -0.17 4.73 8.87
C THR A 67 -0.69 4.36 7.48
N HIS A 68 -0.61 3.08 7.13
CA HIS A 68 -1.22 2.58 5.90
C HIS A 68 -2.73 2.45 6.08
N LYS A 69 -3.49 2.95 5.12
CA LYS A 69 -4.91 2.63 4.95
C LYS A 69 -5.09 1.89 3.63
N GLU A 70 -5.96 0.89 3.62
CA GLU A 70 -6.17 0.04 2.45
C GLU A 70 -6.92 0.80 1.34
N ASP A 71 -6.59 0.50 0.08
CA ASP A 71 -7.10 1.27 -1.06
C ASP A 71 -8.64 1.16 -1.20
N TRP A 72 -9.31 0.14 -0.61
CA TRP A 72 -10.78 -0.03 -0.66
C TRP A 72 -11.53 0.85 0.34
N THR A 73 -10.88 1.32 1.41
CA THR A 73 -11.55 2.21 2.39
C THR A 73 -11.78 3.60 1.81
N GLY A 74 -11.21 3.92 0.63
CA GLY A 74 -11.26 5.24 0.01
C GLY A 74 -10.32 6.27 0.66
N ASP A 75 -9.67 5.90 1.76
CA ASP A 75 -8.83 6.81 2.54
C ASP A 75 -7.37 6.76 2.10
N ASN A 76 -6.75 7.93 2.01
CA ASN A 76 -5.30 8.03 1.78
C ASN A 76 -4.51 7.59 3.02
N SER A 77 -3.32 7.02 2.79
CA SER A 77 -2.37 6.76 3.88
C SER A 77 -1.99 8.06 4.59
N ILE A 78 -2.08 8.05 5.92
CA ILE A 78 -1.92 9.24 6.75
C ILE A 78 -0.45 9.37 7.20
N LYS A 79 0.08 10.60 7.17
CA LYS A 79 1.38 10.95 7.74
C LYS A 79 1.19 11.99 8.84
N GLU A 80 1.53 11.62 10.05
CA GLU A 80 1.44 12.47 11.23
C GLU A 80 2.82 12.70 11.83
N ARG A 81 3.00 13.83 12.52
CA ARG A 81 4.26 14.15 13.20
C ARG A 81 4.08 15.16 14.32
N PHE A 82 4.98 15.09 15.30
CA PHE A 82 5.19 16.13 16.30
C PHE A 82 6.68 16.42 16.46
N SER A 83 7.03 17.61 16.97
CA SER A 83 8.41 18.02 17.27
C SER A 83 8.77 17.61 18.70
N ILE A 84 10.03 17.21 18.90
CA ILE A 84 10.58 16.85 20.21
C ILE A 84 12.05 17.29 20.28
N ASP A 85 12.46 17.78 21.44
CA ASP A 85 13.85 18.11 21.72
C ASP A 85 14.70 16.82 21.75
N PRO A 86 15.85 16.77 21.04
CA PRO A 86 16.71 15.58 21.02
C PRO A 86 17.16 15.08 22.39
N SER A 87 17.30 15.96 23.39
CA SER A 87 17.68 15.61 24.75
C SER A 87 16.60 14.79 25.45
N LYS A 88 15.32 15.03 25.14
CA LYS A 88 14.17 14.37 25.75
C LYS A 88 13.76 13.06 25.07
N ILE A 89 14.26 12.78 23.86
CA ILE A 89 13.85 11.59 23.09
C ILE A 89 14.13 10.29 23.85
N ASN A 90 15.29 10.17 24.51
CA ASN A 90 15.62 8.94 25.25
C ASN A 90 14.67 8.71 26.42
N ASP A 91 14.31 9.76 27.16
CA ASP A 91 13.39 9.67 28.29
C ASP A 91 11.96 9.42 27.84
N TYR A 92 11.56 10.06 26.74
CA TYR A 92 10.27 9.82 26.07
C TYR A 92 10.13 8.36 25.63
N ASN A 93 11.15 7.79 24.99
CA ASN A 93 11.12 6.39 24.56
C ASN A 93 11.03 5.39 25.72
N LYS A 94 11.48 5.78 26.91
CA LYS A 94 11.41 4.95 28.13
C LYS A 94 10.08 5.12 28.89
N GLY A 95 9.26 6.11 28.53
CA GLY A 95 8.06 6.47 29.29
C GLY A 95 8.32 7.45 30.45
N ASN A 96 9.55 7.92 30.64
CA ASN A 96 9.91 8.83 31.73
C ASN A 96 9.56 10.30 31.44
N TYR A 97 9.27 10.62 30.17
CA TYR A 97 8.88 11.95 29.74
C TYR A 97 7.53 11.87 29.01
N ILE A 98 6.55 12.59 29.51
CA ILE A 98 5.20 12.66 28.95
C ILE A 98 5.05 14.03 28.28
N ILE A 99 4.56 14.04 27.04
CA ILE A 99 4.27 15.29 26.32
C ILE A 99 2.85 15.72 26.69
N GLU A 100 2.74 16.87 27.34
CA GLU A 100 1.46 17.45 27.73
C GLU A 100 1.14 18.70 26.90
N ALA A 101 -0.13 19.13 26.91
CA ALA A 101 -0.57 20.33 26.18
C ALA A 101 0.11 21.63 26.66
N ASN A 102 0.62 21.64 27.90
CA ASN A 102 1.29 22.80 28.49
C ASN A 102 2.80 22.85 28.19
N ASP A 103 3.34 21.83 27.53
CA ASP A 103 4.78 21.70 27.27
C ASP A 103 5.26 22.82 26.32
N PRO A 104 6.31 23.60 26.64
CA PRO A 104 6.82 24.67 25.77
C PRO A 104 7.22 24.21 24.37
N ILE A 105 7.44 22.90 24.16
CA ILE A 105 7.72 22.29 22.85
C ILE A 105 6.49 22.38 21.92
N THR A 106 5.28 22.37 22.48
CA THR A 106 4.02 22.43 21.73
C THR A 106 3.44 23.86 21.68
N ASN A 107 3.75 24.68 22.68
CA ASN A 107 3.35 26.08 22.79
C ASN A 107 4.45 27.06 22.37
N LYS A 108 4.53 27.40 21.07
CA LYS A 108 5.09 28.71 20.70
C LYS A 108 4.11 29.76 21.23
N ARG A 109 4.50 30.46 22.31
CA ARG A 109 3.72 31.55 22.90
C ARG A 109 3.29 32.53 21.80
N PRO A 110 2.00 32.92 21.73
CA PRO A 110 1.63 34.04 20.87
C PRO A 110 2.42 35.26 21.32
N THR A 111 3.10 35.91 20.37
CA THR A 111 3.66 37.25 20.58
C THR A 111 2.51 38.15 20.99
N LYS A 112 2.65 38.83 22.13
CA LYS A 112 1.69 39.85 22.59
C LYS A 112 1.59 40.91 21.49
N ASN A 113 0.50 40.91 20.70
CA ASN A 113 -0.07 42.13 20.13
C ASN A 113 -1.36 41.99 19.30
N ASP A 114 -2.01 40.84 19.17
CA ASP A 114 -3.24 40.77 18.38
C ASP A 114 -4.48 40.55 19.26
N SER A 115 -5.09 41.66 19.66
CA SER A 115 -6.40 41.72 20.33
C SER A 115 -7.47 42.19 19.34
N SER A 116 -8.18 41.25 18.72
CA SER A 116 -9.45 41.50 18.02
C SER A 116 -10.29 40.22 17.96
N SER A 117 -11.61 40.36 17.88
CA SER A 117 -12.60 39.32 18.14
C SER A 117 -12.66 38.14 17.13
N GLU A 118 -11.78 38.09 16.12
CA GLU A 118 -11.50 36.92 15.26
C GLU A 118 -10.68 35.82 15.96
N VAL A 119 -10.34 36.03 17.24
CA VAL A 119 -9.46 35.19 18.06
C VAL A 119 -10.11 33.88 18.56
N ASN A 120 -11.43 33.76 18.64
CA ASN A 120 -12.07 32.57 19.25
C ASN A 120 -12.04 31.32 18.35
N GLU A 121 -12.39 31.42 17.07
CA GLU A 121 -12.42 30.25 16.17
C GLU A 121 -11.00 29.71 15.91
N ASN A 122 -10.04 30.63 15.73
CA ASN A 122 -8.62 30.32 15.63
C ASN A 122 -8.04 29.72 16.93
N TYR A 123 -8.56 30.09 18.10
CA TYR A 123 -8.15 29.51 19.38
C TYR A 123 -8.60 28.05 19.52
N PHE A 124 -9.87 27.75 19.23
CA PHE A 124 -10.39 26.39 19.29
C PHE A 124 -9.69 25.46 18.30
N GLU A 125 -9.48 25.88 17.04
CA GLU A 125 -8.77 25.08 16.04
C GLU A 125 -7.31 24.82 16.44
N LYS A 126 -6.65 25.82 17.05
CA LYS A 126 -5.28 25.67 17.58
C LYS A 126 -5.21 24.69 18.75
N GLN A 127 -6.19 24.75 19.65
CA GLN A 127 -6.32 23.80 20.76
C GLN A 127 -6.60 22.38 20.28
N GLU A 128 -7.44 22.21 19.26
CA GLU A 128 -7.71 20.90 18.66
C GLU A 128 -6.44 20.30 18.02
N LYS A 129 -5.71 21.10 17.23
CA LYS A 129 -4.42 20.70 16.64
C LYS A 129 -3.39 20.34 17.71
N LEU A 130 -3.40 21.04 18.84
CA LEU A 130 -2.52 20.77 19.98
C LEU A 130 -2.88 19.44 20.64
N MET A 131 -4.15 19.22 20.96
CA MET A 131 -4.66 17.98 21.54
C MET A 131 -4.39 16.78 20.62
N ALA A 132 -4.57 16.93 19.30
CA ALA A 132 -4.24 15.89 18.32
C ALA A 132 -2.75 15.51 18.35
N LYS A 133 -1.84 16.49 18.50
CA LYS A 133 -0.39 16.21 18.66
C LYS A 133 -0.07 15.49 19.95
N VAL A 134 -0.70 15.88 21.06
CA VAL A 134 -0.53 15.23 22.37
C VAL A 134 -1.03 13.77 22.31
N ASN A 135 -2.19 13.54 21.70
CA ASN A 135 -2.73 12.20 21.50
C ASN A 135 -1.81 11.35 20.62
N LEU A 136 -1.34 11.89 19.51
CA LEU A 136 -0.34 11.24 18.65
C LEU A 136 0.94 10.88 19.43
N ALA A 137 1.44 11.79 20.26
CA ALA A 137 2.61 11.55 21.10
C ALA A 137 2.36 10.43 22.11
N ARG A 138 1.18 10.38 22.74
CA ARG A 138 0.82 9.29 23.65
C ARG A 138 0.76 7.95 22.90
N GLU A 139 0.07 7.90 21.76
CA GLU A 139 -0.05 6.69 20.94
C GLU A 139 1.31 6.15 20.46
N ILE A 140 2.20 7.04 20.01
CA ILE A 140 3.56 6.67 19.58
C ILE A 140 4.35 6.11 20.76
N GLN A 141 4.28 6.75 21.94
CA GLN A 141 4.99 6.28 23.13
C GLN A 141 4.51 4.89 23.56
N THR A 142 3.19 4.70 23.66
CA THR A 142 2.58 3.39 23.93
C THR A 142 3.04 2.35 22.92
N THR A 143 3.03 2.67 21.63
CA THR A 143 3.49 1.76 20.57
C THR A 143 4.96 1.39 20.73
N ILE A 144 5.83 2.35 21.09
CA ILE A 144 7.27 2.10 21.31
C ILE A 144 7.47 1.11 22.45
N ILE A 145 6.75 1.30 23.56
CA ILE A 145 6.87 0.47 24.76
C ILE A 145 6.28 -0.93 24.49
N ASP A 146 5.02 -1.00 24.04
CA ASP A 146 4.28 -2.25 23.85
C ASP A 146 4.94 -3.17 22.82
N LYS A 147 5.37 -2.61 21.69
CA LYS A 147 6.05 -3.38 20.64
C LYS A 147 7.56 -3.49 20.86
N GLN A 148 8.10 -2.90 21.94
CA GLN A 148 9.53 -2.87 22.23
C GLN A 148 10.37 -2.35 21.05
N LEU A 149 9.93 -1.24 20.47
CA LEU A 149 10.57 -0.66 19.30
C LEU A 149 11.94 -0.08 19.67
N ARG A 150 12.90 -0.27 18.77
CA ARG A 150 14.27 0.23 18.92
C ARG A 150 14.81 0.76 17.61
N PRO A 151 15.85 1.63 17.65
CA PRO A 151 16.54 2.07 16.44
C PRO A 151 16.99 0.86 15.63
N THR A 152 16.52 0.76 14.39
CA THR A 152 16.77 -0.41 13.54
C THR A 152 17.70 -0.04 12.40
N MET A 153 17.37 1.02 11.66
CA MET A 153 18.18 1.49 10.55
C MET A 153 18.02 3.01 10.36
N ARG A 154 19.04 3.67 9.82
CA ARG A 154 19.04 5.10 9.47
C ARG A 154 19.14 5.29 7.96
N THR A 155 18.31 6.17 7.41
CA THR A 155 18.47 6.68 6.04
C THR A 155 19.07 8.08 6.08
N ILE A 156 20.06 8.35 5.25
CA ILE A 156 20.67 9.66 5.08
C ILE A 156 20.70 9.98 3.60
N TYR A 157 20.27 11.16 3.19
CA TYR A 157 20.26 11.59 1.80
C TYR A 157 20.16 13.11 1.70
N ASN A 158 20.57 13.66 0.57
CA ASN A 158 20.32 15.07 0.23
C ASN A 158 19.04 15.18 -0.58
N ARG A 159 18.15 16.10 -0.22
CA ARG A 159 16.89 16.30 -0.94
C ARG A 159 16.88 17.63 -1.67
N THR A 160 16.66 17.57 -2.97
CA THR A 160 16.27 18.73 -3.78
C THR A 160 14.78 18.63 -4.07
N ALA A 161 14.01 19.66 -3.71
CA ALA A 161 12.59 19.76 -4.03
C ALA A 161 12.38 20.73 -5.18
N PHE A 162 11.45 20.42 -6.07
CA PHE A 162 11.05 21.26 -7.19
C PHE A 162 9.54 21.46 -7.13
N GLN A 163 9.11 22.71 -7.02
CA GLN A 163 7.71 23.08 -6.88
C GLN A 163 7.55 24.55 -7.24
N LEU A 164 6.45 24.90 -7.92
CA LEU A 164 6.04 26.27 -8.12
C LEU A 164 5.35 26.80 -6.85
N PRO A 165 5.63 28.04 -6.40
CA PRO A 165 4.99 28.60 -5.19
C PRO A 165 3.46 28.56 -5.25
N ASP A 166 2.90 28.94 -6.39
CA ASP A 166 1.45 29.13 -6.57
C ASP A 166 0.74 27.91 -7.19
N ASP A 167 1.49 26.88 -7.60
CA ASP A 167 0.93 25.72 -8.29
C ASP A 167 1.30 24.40 -7.57
N GLN A 168 0.28 23.78 -6.99
CA GLN A 168 0.38 22.52 -6.26
C GLN A 168 0.14 21.29 -7.13
N ARG A 169 -0.20 21.44 -8.43
CA ARG A 169 -0.53 20.32 -9.32
C ARG A 169 0.60 19.30 -9.42
N VAL A 170 1.84 19.78 -9.43
CA VAL A 170 3.02 18.93 -9.56
C VAL A 170 4.07 19.32 -8.54
N ARG A 171 4.50 18.35 -7.72
CA ARG A 171 5.64 18.48 -6.83
C ARG A 171 6.61 17.34 -7.06
N VAL A 172 7.87 17.69 -7.33
CA VAL A 172 8.93 16.71 -7.57
C VAL A 172 9.97 16.81 -6.46
N SER A 173 10.50 15.68 -6.00
CA SER A 173 11.69 15.68 -5.16
C SER A 173 12.69 14.63 -5.62
N LEU A 174 13.96 14.99 -5.61
CA LEU A 174 15.08 14.13 -5.94
C LEU A 174 15.95 13.91 -4.70
N ASP A 175 16.07 12.66 -4.29
CA ASP A 175 16.93 12.24 -3.18
C ASP A 175 18.24 11.65 -3.73
N THR A 176 19.37 12.29 -3.44
CA THR A 176 20.72 11.90 -3.88
C THR A 176 21.57 11.43 -2.69
N GLU A 177 22.70 10.79 -2.98
CA GLU A 177 23.63 10.22 -1.98
C GLU A 177 22.94 9.31 -0.94
N LEU A 178 21.86 8.63 -1.34
CA LEU A 178 21.05 7.83 -0.42
C LEU A 178 21.90 6.73 0.22
N THR A 179 22.03 6.83 1.53
CA THR A 179 22.86 5.95 2.33
C THR A 179 22.01 5.32 3.42
N PHE A 180 22.11 4.01 3.55
CA PHE A 180 21.51 3.23 4.61
C PHE A 180 22.58 2.88 5.63
N VAL A 181 22.28 3.06 6.92
CA VAL A 181 23.18 2.71 8.02
C VAL A 181 22.44 1.85 9.02
N ARG A 182 23.09 0.80 9.51
CA ARG A 182 22.55 -0.12 10.50
C ARG A 182 22.64 0.51 11.91
N GLU A 183 21.54 0.45 12.67
CA GLU A 183 21.43 1.03 14.01
C GLU A 183 21.25 -0.04 15.11
N ASP A 184 20.59 -1.16 14.78
CA ASP A 184 20.12 -2.17 15.76
C ASP A 184 21.21 -2.82 16.64
N LEU A 185 22.46 -2.88 16.16
CA LEU A 185 23.60 -3.47 16.88
C LEU A 185 24.54 -2.43 17.50
N LYS A 186 24.38 -1.13 17.18
CA LYS A 186 25.37 -0.09 17.49
C LYS A 186 24.82 1.07 18.32
N ALA A 187 23.52 1.32 18.31
CA ALA A 187 22.92 2.23 19.27
C ALA A 187 23.12 1.65 20.68
N LYS A 188 23.66 2.44 21.62
CA LYS A 188 23.79 1.98 23.01
C LYS A 188 22.38 1.67 23.56
N LYS A 189 22.31 0.76 24.53
CA LYS A 189 21.02 0.37 25.14
C LYS A 189 20.31 1.62 25.68
N GLY A 190 19.13 1.92 25.13
CA GLY A 190 18.33 3.08 25.51
C GLY A 190 18.69 4.40 24.82
N GLU A 191 19.66 4.42 23.90
CA GLU A 191 19.89 5.57 23.02
C GLU A 191 19.00 5.50 21.78
N TRP A 192 18.48 6.66 21.35
CA TRP A 192 17.57 6.75 20.22
C TRP A 192 18.25 6.64 18.84
N LYS A 193 19.58 6.69 18.79
CA LYS A 193 20.42 6.55 17.59
C LYS A 193 21.90 6.39 17.95
N ARG A 194 22.74 5.92 17.01
CA ARG A 194 24.21 5.97 17.11
C ARG A 194 24.78 7.40 16.97
N ASN A 195 25.96 7.64 17.54
CA ASN A 195 26.60 8.96 17.62
C ASN A 195 27.82 9.14 16.69
N ASP A 196 28.38 8.06 16.17
CA ASP A 196 29.54 8.02 15.28
C ASP A 196 29.22 8.32 13.80
N VAL A 197 27.95 8.63 13.49
CA VAL A 197 27.50 8.96 12.13
C VAL A 197 27.02 10.40 12.09
N GLY A 198 27.85 11.24 11.49
CA GLY A 198 27.62 12.67 11.26
C GLY A 198 27.18 12.98 9.82
N MET A 199 27.75 14.02 9.23
CA MET A 199 27.35 14.54 7.91
C MET A 199 28.27 14.14 6.77
N HIS A 200 29.48 13.67 7.07
CA HIS A 200 30.49 13.41 6.06
C HIS A 200 30.20 12.10 5.31
N TRP A 201 29.45 12.23 4.22
CA TRP A 201 29.35 11.20 3.19
C TRP A 201 30.74 10.95 2.56
N PRO A 202 31.15 9.70 2.26
CA PRO A 202 30.36 8.46 2.24
C PRO A 202 30.49 7.61 3.52
N TYR A 203 30.90 8.18 4.67
CA TYR A 203 31.08 7.44 5.93
C TYR A 203 32.12 6.32 5.84
N ARG A 204 33.31 6.62 5.32
CA ARG A 204 34.39 5.63 5.07
C ARG A 204 34.85 4.88 6.31
N HIS A 205 34.71 5.49 7.49
CA HIS A 205 35.04 4.89 8.78
C HIS A 205 34.10 3.76 9.20
N LEU A 206 32.92 3.63 8.57
CA LEU A 206 31.99 2.54 8.84
C LEU A 206 32.32 1.28 8.04
N LYS A 207 32.19 0.13 8.69
CA LYS A 207 32.32 -1.20 8.07
C LYS A 207 31.30 -1.39 6.95
N SER A 208 31.64 -2.16 5.93
CA SER A 208 30.73 -2.50 4.82
C SER A 208 29.47 -3.24 5.25
N SER A 209 29.50 -3.97 6.37
CA SER A 209 28.31 -4.61 6.95
C SER A 209 27.37 -3.64 7.66
N GLU A 210 27.82 -2.42 7.96
CA GLU A 210 27.05 -1.42 8.71
C GLU A 210 26.50 -0.31 7.82
N ARG A 211 27.03 -0.13 6.62
CA ARG A 211 26.58 0.88 5.66
C ARG A 211 26.31 0.29 4.30
N TYR A 212 25.32 0.85 3.62
CA TYR A 212 25.04 0.57 2.23
C TYR A 212 24.80 1.88 1.47
N LEU A 213 25.63 2.12 0.46
CA LEU A 213 25.52 3.27 -0.44
C LEU A 213 24.60 2.87 -1.60
N PHE A 214 23.44 3.50 -1.70
CA PHE A 214 22.48 3.18 -2.74
C PHE A 214 23.01 3.68 -4.10
N PRO A 215 23.05 2.83 -5.14
CA PRO A 215 23.68 3.19 -6.42
C PRO A 215 22.86 4.15 -7.29
N TYR A 216 21.61 4.40 -6.92
CA TYR A 216 20.67 5.22 -7.69
C TYR A 216 20.18 6.43 -6.87
N ALA A 217 19.64 7.44 -7.54
CA ALA A 217 18.85 8.48 -6.89
C ALA A 217 17.37 8.07 -6.83
N VAL A 218 16.62 8.64 -5.88
CA VAL A 218 15.17 8.38 -5.78
C VAL A 218 14.41 9.63 -6.19
N LEU A 219 13.74 9.57 -7.34
CA LEU A 219 12.81 10.60 -7.81
C LEU A 219 11.40 10.27 -7.31
N GLU A 220 10.78 11.20 -6.60
CA GLU A 220 9.38 11.13 -6.16
C GLU A 220 8.59 12.25 -6.83
N VAL A 221 7.61 11.87 -7.66
CA VAL A 221 6.67 12.80 -8.31
C VAL A 221 5.32 12.67 -7.60
N LYS A 222 4.78 13.80 -7.13
CA LYS A 222 3.45 13.91 -6.55
C LYS A 222 2.57 14.75 -7.45
N LEU A 223 1.43 14.19 -7.82
CA LEU A 223 0.44 14.83 -8.67
C LEU A 223 -0.81 15.11 -7.84
N GLN A 224 -1.33 16.34 -7.96
CA GLN A 224 -2.60 16.77 -7.40
C GLN A 224 -3.42 17.38 -8.55
N THR A 225 -3.83 16.53 -9.49
CA THR A 225 -4.70 16.95 -10.60
C THR A 225 -6.17 16.88 -10.18
N GLN A 226 -6.97 17.82 -10.67
CA GLN A 226 -8.42 17.79 -10.50
C GLN A 226 -9.01 16.60 -11.26
N PHE A 227 -10.18 16.12 -10.83
CA PHE A 227 -10.83 14.98 -11.45
C PHE A 227 -11.08 15.24 -12.95
N GLY A 228 -10.57 14.37 -13.82
CA GLY A 228 -10.70 14.50 -15.28
C GLY A 228 -9.59 15.31 -15.96
N GLN A 229 -8.68 15.96 -15.22
CA GLN A 229 -7.49 16.59 -15.82
C GLN A 229 -6.32 15.62 -15.90
N GLU A 230 -5.68 15.58 -17.07
CA GLU A 230 -4.44 14.84 -17.27
C GLU A 230 -3.24 15.56 -16.64
N PRO A 231 -2.22 14.82 -16.17
CA PRO A 231 -0.98 15.43 -15.73
C PRO A 231 -0.27 16.15 -16.88
N PRO A 232 0.57 17.16 -16.60
CA PRO A 232 1.32 17.86 -17.64
C PRO A 232 2.13 16.89 -18.51
N GLN A 233 2.11 17.10 -19.83
CA GLN A 233 2.72 16.20 -20.81
C GLN A 233 4.20 15.88 -20.51
N TRP A 234 4.98 16.87 -20.08
CA TRP A 234 6.39 16.69 -19.73
C TRP A 234 6.62 15.71 -18.55
N ILE A 235 5.63 15.52 -17.66
CA ILE A 235 5.69 14.48 -16.63
C ILE A 235 5.49 13.09 -17.25
N ASN A 236 4.57 12.95 -18.20
CA ASN A 236 4.35 11.68 -18.91
C ASN A 236 5.60 11.30 -19.72
N GLU A 237 6.23 12.28 -20.37
CA GLU A 237 7.50 12.10 -21.07
C GLU A 237 8.63 11.72 -20.10
N LEU A 238 8.76 12.42 -18.97
CA LEU A 238 9.77 12.10 -17.95
C LEU A 238 9.59 10.68 -17.39
N THR A 239 8.35 10.28 -17.09
CA THR A 239 8.06 8.97 -16.48
C THR A 239 8.13 7.80 -17.44
N SER A 240 8.00 8.04 -18.75
CA SER A 240 8.24 7.06 -19.82
C SER A 240 9.67 7.08 -20.36
N SER A 241 10.45 8.11 -20.04
CA SER A 241 11.84 8.22 -20.46
C SER A 241 12.73 7.17 -19.81
N TYR A 242 13.85 6.89 -20.46
CA TYR A 242 14.89 5.99 -19.98
C TYR A 242 15.66 6.51 -18.75
N LEU A 243 15.46 7.77 -18.36
CA LEU A 243 16.14 8.37 -17.22
C LEU A 243 15.64 7.85 -15.87
N VAL A 244 14.45 7.24 -15.86
CA VAL A 244 13.78 6.78 -14.64
C VAL A 244 13.25 5.36 -14.81
N GLU A 245 13.37 4.58 -13.75
CA GLU A 245 12.71 3.29 -13.65
C GLU A 245 11.55 3.44 -12.66
N ALA A 246 10.33 3.14 -13.12
CA ALA A 246 9.16 3.22 -12.27
C ALA A 246 9.18 2.11 -11.22
N VAL A 247 9.35 2.50 -9.94
CA VAL A 247 9.24 1.58 -8.79
C VAL A 247 8.08 2.01 -7.88
N PRO A 248 6.83 1.61 -8.19
CA PRO A 248 5.66 1.97 -7.40
C PRO A 248 5.78 1.58 -5.92
N LYS A 249 5.42 2.51 -5.04
CA LYS A 249 5.41 2.33 -3.58
C LYS A 249 6.80 1.91 -3.02
N PHE A 250 7.91 2.33 -3.65
CA PHE A 250 9.26 2.14 -3.13
C PHE A 250 9.39 2.68 -1.70
N SER A 251 10.04 1.90 -0.82
CA SER A 251 10.23 2.26 0.58
C SER A 251 11.70 2.15 0.96
N LYS A 252 12.29 3.29 1.33
CA LYS A 252 13.66 3.37 1.86
C LYS A 252 13.83 2.47 3.09
N PHE A 253 12.85 2.48 4.01
CA PHE A 253 12.86 1.61 5.19
C PHE A 253 12.95 0.13 4.82
N MET A 254 12.06 -0.32 3.94
CA MET A 254 12.00 -1.73 3.56
C MET A 254 13.26 -2.17 2.80
N HIS A 255 13.74 -1.33 1.89
CA HIS A 255 14.98 -1.63 1.17
C HIS A 255 16.19 -1.68 2.12
N GLY A 256 16.28 -0.73 3.07
CA GLY A 256 17.34 -0.69 4.07
C GLY A 256 17.36 -1.91 4.98
N CYS A 257 16.19 -2.34 5.49
CA CYS A 257 16.08 -3.56 6.30
C CYS A 257 16.46 -4.82 5.51
N ALA A 258 15.94 -4.97 4.30
CA ALA A 258 16.25 -6.11 3.42
C ALA A 258 17.74 -6.22 3.09
N MET A 259 18.43 -5.09 2.93
CA MET A 259 19.86 -5.06 2.63
C MET A 259 20.76 -5.26 3.85
N LEU A 260 20.49 -4.53 4.95
CA LEU A 260 21.40 -4.45 6.11
C LEU A 260 21.15 -5.52 7.17
N ILE A 261 19.95 -6.10 7.19
CA ILE A 261 19.51 -7.06 8.21
C ILE A 261 18.86 -8.31 7.55
N PRO A 262 19.53 -8.94 6.56
CA PRO A 262 18.97 -10.08 5.83
C PRO A 262 18.65 -11.26 6.74
N GLU A 263 19.35 -11.42 7.86
CA GLU A 263 19.16 -12.51 8.81
C GLU A 263 17.82 -12.46 9.55
N LYS A 264 17.16 -11.30 9.61
CA LYS A 264 15.83 -11.14 10.25
C LYS A 264 14.71 -10.99 9.23
N VAL A 265 15.03 -10.67 7.98
CA VAL A 265 14.03 -10.42 6.93
C VAL A 265 13.60 -11.74 6.30
N LYS A 266 12.36 -12.15 6.60
CA LYS A 266 11.77 -13.37 6.00
C LYS A 266 11.45 -13.22 4.51
N ILE A 267 10.97 -12.04 4.11
CA ILE A 267 10.46 -11.80 2.76
C ILE A 267 10.96 -10.44 2.26
N ASN A 268 11.42 -10.40 1.02
CA ASN A 268 11.97 -9.19 0.41
C ASN A 268 10.92 -8.43 -0.43
N PRO A 269 11.06 -7.10 -0.58
CA PRO A 269 10.21 -6.32 -1.47
C PRO A 269 10.32 -6.78 -2.93
N TYR A 270 9.25 -6.62 -3.71
CA TYR A 270 9.21 -7.10 -5.10
C TYR A 270 10.31 -6.48 -5.99
N TRP A 271 10.71 -5.22 -5.72
CA TRP A 271 11.76 -4.53 -6.47
C TRP A 271 13.17 -4.96 -6.07
N PHE A 272 13.32 -5.65 -4.93
CA PHE A 272 14.62 -5.91 -4.33
C PHE A 272 15.53 -6.68 -5.29
N TYR A 273 15.06 -7.81 -5.82
CA TYR A 273 15.88 -8.63 -6.71
C TYR A 273 16.13 -7.96 -8.06
N ARG A 274 15.11 -7.30 -8.63
CA ARG A 274 15.22 -6.61 -9.91
C ARG A 274 16.34 -5.58 -9.92
N MET A 275 16.51 -4.84 -8.82
CA MET A 275 17.58 -3.84 -8.69
C MET A 275 19.00 -4.42 -8.74
N TYR A 276 19.17 -5.73 -8.52
CA TYR A 276 20.46 -6.42 -8.47
C TYR A 276 20.56 -7.54 -9.51
N GLU A 277 19.64 -7.62 -10.47
CA GLU A 277 19.82 -8.49 -11.63
C GLU A 277 21.01 -7.98 -12.45
N SER A 278 21.85 -8.88 -12.96
CA SER A 278 23.09 -8.54 -13.68
C SER A 278 22.86 -7.66 -14.91
N ASN A 279 21.67 -7.73 -15.49
CA ASN A 279 21.28 -7.01 -16.71
C ASN A 279 20.52 -5.71 -16.38
N PHE A 280 20.26 -5.45 -15.10
CA PHE A 280 19.58 -4.23 -14.66
C PHE A 280 20.62 -3.14 -14.41
N ASP A 281 20.84 -2.32 -15.43
CA ASP A 281 21.58 -1.08 -15.31
C ASP A 281 20.79 0.07 -15.95
N LEU A 282 20.31 0.98 -15.10
CA LEU A 282 19.69 2.24 -15.54
C LEU A 282 20.64 3.08 -16.41
N ARG A 283 21.96 2.85 -16.31
CA ARG A 283 23.00 3.55 -17.06
C ARG A 283 23.37 2.85 -18.36
N SER A 284 22.78 1.69 -18.67
CA SER A 284 23.10 0.91 -19.87
C SER A 284 22.71 1.67 -21.15
N PRO A 285 23.58 1.73 -22.18
CA PRO A 285 23.30 2.41 -23.44
C PRO A 285 22.15 1.80 -24.25
N LEU A 286 21.72 0.58 -23.95
CA LEU A 286 20.53 -0.03 -24.55
C LEU A 286 19.24 0.75 -24.21
N ASN A 287 19.23 1.50 -23.11
CA ASN A 287 18.14 2.40 -22.75
C ASN A 287 18.32 3.83 -23.35
N ILE A 288 19.47 4.15 -23.95
CA ILE A 288 19.82 5.49 -24.49
C ILE A 288 19.38 5.66 -25.96
N ALA A 289 18.83 4.62 -26.58
CA ALA A 289 18.49 4.60 -27.99
C ALA A 289 17.21 5.41 -28.29
N THR A 290 17.25 6.74 -28.18
CA THR A 290 16.44 7.74 -28.95
C THR A 290 16.67 9.17 -28.46
N LEU A 291 17.92 9.64 -28.42
CA LEU A 291 18.18 11.08 -28.54
C LEU A 291 18.80 11.36 -29.91
N ARG A 292 17.95 11.67 -30.90
CA ARG A 292 18.37 12.56 -31.98
C ARG A 292 18.42 13.96 -31.38
N GLU A 293 19.59 14.57 -31.51
CA GLU A 293 20.00 15.81 -30.90
C GLU A 293 19.13 17.00 -31.31
N THR A 294 18.67 17.77 -30.32
CA THR A 294 18.62 19.23 -30.44
C THR A 294 19.33 19.79 -29.22
N THR A 295 20.61 20.14 -29.41
CA THR A 295 21.52 20.82 -28.47
C THR A 295 21.75 20.11 -27.13
N MET A 296 22.73 19.19 -27.12
CA MET A 296 23.30 18.66 -25.89
C MET A 296 24.08 19.75 -25.14
N CYS A 297 23.61 20.14 -23.97
CA CYS A 297 24.51 20.75 -23.00
C CYS A 297 25.41 19.63 -22.49
N GLN A 298 26.73 19.71 -22.75
CA GLN A 298 27.68 18.74 -22.23
C GLN A 298 27.67 18.80 -20.69
N VAL A 299 27.01 17.84 -20.04
CA VAL A 299 27.10 17.65 -18.60
C VAL A 299 28.46 17.01 -18.31
N LYS A 300 29.48 17.81 -18.01
CA LYS A 300 30.74 17.31 -17.44
C LYS A 300 30.45 16.78 -16.04
N MET A 301 30.37 15.46 -15.90
CA MET A 301 30.33 14.82 -14.60
C MET A 301 31.67 15.07 -13.87
N PRO A 302 31.67 15.47 -12.59
CA PRO A 302 32.88 15.90 -11.88
C PRO A 302 33.87 14.75 -11.55
N TRP A 303 33.66 13.53 -12.04
CA TRP A 303 34.52 12.38 -11.79
C TRP A 303 34.63 11.47 -13.00
N ASN A 304 35.86 11.03 -13.30
CA ASN A 304 36.20 10.12 -14.39
C ASN A 304 35.88 8.67 -13.98
N MET A 305 34.98 8.00 -14.70
CA MET A 305 34.34 6.74 -14.29
C MET A 305 34.94 5.48 -14.95
N SER A 306 36.07 5.62 -15.66
CA SER A 306 36.73 4.51 -16.35
C SER A 306 37.28 3.41 -15.42
N ASN A 307 37.44 3.68 -14.12
CA ASN A 307 38.03 2.73 -13.16
C ASN A 307 37.05 2.11 -12.16
N THR A 308 35.74 2.34 -12.27
CA THR A 308 34.76 1.72 -11.36
C THR A 308 33.77 0.85 -12.13
N ASN A 309 34.22 -0.32 -12.59
CA ASN A 309 33.33 -1.46 -12.80
C ASN A 309 32.78 -1.87 -11.43
N ILE A 310 31.73 -1.18 -10.98
CA ILE A 310 30.98 -1.57 -9.79
C ILE A 310 30.16 -2.80 -10.21
N HIS A 311 30.76 -3.97 -10.13
CA HIS A 311 29.97 -5.19 -10.05
C HIS A 311 29.12 -5.06 -8.78
N ASN A 312 27.83 -4.75 -8.94
CA ASN A 312 26.83 -4.65 -7.86
C ASN A 312 26.86 -5.86 -6.90
N PHE A 313 27.47 -6.98 -7.31
CA PHE A 313 27.62 -8.23 -6.56
C PHE A 313 28.79 -8.29 -5.55
N ASN A 314 29.77 -7.38 -5.60
CA ASN A 314 30.93 -7.42 -4.69
C ASN A 314 30.67 -6.74 -3.33
N PHE A 315 29.56 -6.01 -3.19
CA PHE A 315 29.14 -5.33 -1.95
C PHE A 315 28.11 -6.11 -1.12
N ILE A 316 27.62 -7.23 -1.64
CA ILE A 316 26.58 -8.04 -1.00
C ILE A 316 27.24 -9.00 -0.02
N SER A 317 26.84 -8.95 1.26
CA SER A 317 27.31 -9.91 2.26
C SER A 317 27.03 -11.35 1.81
N PRO A 318 27.88 -12.33 2.17
CA PRO A 318 27.68 -13.73 1.75
C PRO A 318 26.32 -14.29 2.20
N THR A 319 25.78 -13.81 3.33
CA THR A 319 24.43 -14.13 3.82
C THR A 319 23.33 -13.62 2.88
N LEU A 320 23.44 -12.36 2.42
CA LEU A 320 22.50 -11.78 1.48
C LEU A 320 22.60 -12.43 0.08
N ARG A 321 23.81 -12.82 -0.33
CA ARG A 321 24.03 -13.57 -1.58
C ARG A 321 23.25 -14.90 -1.56
N ARG A 322 23.30 -15.62 -0.44
CA ARG A 322 22.52 -16.87 -0.25
C ARG A 322 21.01 -16.61 -0.28
N SER A 323 20.52 -15.55 0.38
CA SER A 323 19.09 -15.22 0.36
C SER A 323 18.58 -14.78 -1.02
N ILE A 324 19.44 -14.17 -1.84
CA ILE A 324 19.11 -13.78 -3.23
C ILE A 324 18.95 -14.99 -4.14
N THR A 325 19.78 -16.02 -3.95
CA THR A 325 19.71 -17.26 -4.74
C THR A 325 18.50 -18.14 -4.39
N THR A 326 17.95 -18.04 -3.18
CA THR A 326 16.77 -18.80 -2.77
C THR A 326 15.48 -18.17 -3.32
N ARG A 327 14.85 -18.83 -4.31
CA ARG A 327 13.59 -18.37 -4.95
C ARG A 327 12.39 -18.21 -4.00
N SER A 328 12.43 -18.76 -2.79
CA SER A 328 11.28 -18.82 -1.87
C SER A 328 10.82 -17.46 -1.32
N ASN A 329 11.68 -16.44 -1.34
CA ASN A 329 11.42 -15.16 -0.66
C ASN A 329 10.97 -14.03 -1.62
N ARG A 330 10.46 -14.37 -2.81
CA ARG A 330 10.01 -13.42 -3.83
C ARG A 330 8.52 -13.10 -3.67
N ILE A 331 8.18 -11.85 -3.35
CA ILE A 331 6.81 -11.35 -3.52
C ILE A 331 6.64 -10.93 -4.98
N GLN A 332 5.65 -11.53 -5.65
CA GLN A 332 5.19 -11.06 -6.96
C GLN A 332 4.56 -9.67 -6.78
N ARG A 333 4.84 -8.74 -7.71
CA ARG A 333 4.28 -7.38 -7.69
C ARG A 333 2.79 -7.45 -7.34
N PRO A 334 2.31 -6.79 -6.28
CA PRO A 334 0.89 -6.77 -5.99
C PRO A 334 0.20 -6.10 -7.19
N THR A 335 -0.52 -6.91 -7.97
CA THR A 335 -1.36 -6.44 -9.06
C THR A 335 -2.38 -5.49 -8.45
N ARG A 336 -2.48 -4.28 -9.00
CA ARG A 336 -3.50 -3.31 -8.59
C ARG A 336 -4.85 -4.00 -8.80
N ARG A 337 -5.56 -4.33 -7.72
CA ARG A 337 -6.95 -4.77 -7.84
C ARG A 337 -7.75 -3.53 -8.22
N GLU A 338 -8.17 -3.46 -9.47
CA GLU A 338 -9.11 -2.42 -9.86
C GLU A 338 -10.45 -2.72 -9.19
N PRO A 339 -10.97 -1.84 -8.32
CA PRO A 339 -12.22 -2.09 -7.60
C PRO A 339 -13.38 -2.34 -8.58
N LYS A 340 -13.32 -1.74 -9.77
CA LYS A 340 -14.29 -1.97 -10.87
C LYS A 340 -14.39 -3.44 -11.28
N VAL A 341 -13.27 -4.17 -11.36
CA VAL A 341 -13.23 -5.57 -11.82
C VAL A 341 -13.74 -6.51 -10.72
N SER A 342 -13.45 -6.21 -9.45
CA SER A 342 -13.98 -6.96 -8.30
C SER A 342 -15.49 -6.80 -8.19
N LEU A 343 -15.98 -5.56 -8.26
CA LEU A 343 -17.41 -5.24 -8.23
C LEU A 343 -18.17 -5.85 -9.42
N ALA A 344 -17.54 -5.93 -10.60
CA ALA A 344 -18.12 -6.61 -11.76
C ALA A 344 -18.26 -8.14 -11.54
N ASN A 345 -17.27 -8.77 -10.89
CA ASN A 345 -17.31 -10.19 -10.56
C ASN A 345 -18.39 -10.50 -9.50
N GLU A 346 -18.50 -9.68 -8.46
CA GLU A 346 -19.56 -9.78 -7.45
C GLU A 346 -20.95 -9.58 -8.06
N ARG A 347 -21.11 -8.60 -8.96
CA ARG A 347 -22.36 -8.38 -9.68
C ARG A 347 -22.76 -9.60 -10.51
N LEU A 348 -21.80 -10.25 -11.17
CA LEU A 348 -22.11 -11.46 -11.94
C LEU A 348 -22.47 -12.64 -11.02
N PHE A 349 -21.77 -12.81 -9.90
CA PHE A 349 -22.13 -13.82 -8.89
C PHE A 349 -23.56 -13.61 -8.38
N LEU A 350 -23.93 -12.37 -8.04
CA LEU A 350 -25.28 -12.04 -7.61
C LEU A 350 -26.33 -12.32 -8.68
N LYS A 351 -26.00 -12.17 -9.98
CA LYS A 351 -26.91 -12.56 -11.07
C LYS A 351 -27.17 -14.06 -11.09
N TYR A 352 -26.12 -14.90 -11.00
CA TYR A 352 -26.29 -16.36 -10.97
C TYR A 352 -26.99 -16.85 -9.71
N TYR A 353 -26.65 -16.27 -8.56
CA TYR A 353 -27.28 -16.59 -7.29
C TYR A 353 -28.79 -16.30 -7.31
N LYS A 354 -29.20 -15.14 -7.84
CA LYS A 354 -30.62 -14.78 -8.00
C LYS A 354 -31.39 -15.77 -8.88
N ILE A 355 -30.80 -16.22 -9.98
CA ILE A 355 -31.43 -17.21 -10.87
C ILE A 355 -31.57 -18.56 -10.16
N GLY A 356 -30.53 -19.02 -9.46
CA GLY A 356 -30.58 -20.29 -8.70
C GLY A 356 -31.67 -20.27 -7.62
N VAL A 357 -31.78 -19.18 -6.87
CA VAL A 357 -32.83 -18.99 -5.86
C VAL A 357 -34.23 -18.99 -6.50
N LEU A 358 -34.39 -18.36 -7.68
CA LEU A 358 -35.66 -18.36 -8.40
C LEU A 358 -36.07 -19.77 -8.84
N VAL A 359 -35.14 -20.58 -9.34
CA VAL A 359 -35.40 -21.99 -9.69
C VAL A 359 -35.82 -22.79 -8.45
N CYS A 360 -35.16 -22.59 -7.30
CA CYS A 360 -35.57 -23.21 -6.04
C CYS A 360 -36.99 -22.79 -5.62
N ASN A 361 -37.35 -21.52 -5.77
CA ASN A 361 -38.70 -21.03 -5.44
C ASN A 361 -39.77 -21.66 -6.34
N VAL A 362 -39.52 -21.75 -7.65
CA VAL A 362 -40.42 -22.45 -8.59
C VAL A 362 -40.55 -23.93 -8.22
N SER A 363 -39.45 -24.53 -7.78
CA SER A 363 -39.41 -25.92 -7.32
C SER A 363 -40.34 -26.19 -6.14
N ILE A 364 -40.39 -25.27 -5.17
CA ILE A 364 -41.27 -25.37 -4.00
C ILE A 364 -42.74 -25.31 -4.43
N VAL A 365 -43.08 -24.44 -5.39
CA VAL A 365 -44.44 -24.35 -5.94
C VAL A 365 -44.84 -25.66 -6.64
N ILE A 366 -43.94 -26.23 -7.46
CA ILE A 366 -44.18 -27.52 -8.13
C ILE A 366 -44.30 -28.66 -7.12
N TYR A 367 -43.52 -28.63 -6.04
CA TYR A 367 -43.59 -29.63 -4.98
C TYR A 367 -44.92 -29.60 -4.23
N TYR A 368 -45.47 -28.41 -3.99
CA TYR A 368 -46.71 -28.24 -3.22
C TYR A 368 -47.98 -28.48 -4.05
N TYR A 369 -48.00 -27.99 -5.29
CA TYR A 369 -49.19 -28.01 -6.15
C TYR A 369 -49.13 -29.03 -7.29
N GLY A 370 -47.96 -29.60 -7.56
CA GLY A 370 -47.72 -30.54 -8.66
C GLY A 370 -47.13 -31.86 -8.17
N ASN A 371 -46.27 -32.46 -8.99
CA ASN A 371 -45.61 -33.73 -8.67
C ASN A 371 -44.44 -33.52 -7.70
N PRO A 372 -44.44 -34.15 -6.51
CA PRO A 372 -43.34 -34.04 -5.54
C PRO A 372 -41.98 -34.46 -6.11
N LEU A 373 -41.96 -35.50 -6.96
CA LEU A 373 -40.72 -35.97 -7.61
C LEU A 373 -40.14 -34.93 -8.57
N LEU A 374 -41.00 -34.22 -9.31
CA LEU A 374 -40.56 -33.11 -10.16
C LEU A 374 -40.03 -31.96 -9.29
N GLY A 375 -40.76 -31.61 -8.23
CA GLY A 375 -40.32 -30.61 -7.25
C GLY A 375 -38.98 -30.93 -6.59
N ILE A 376 -38.64 -32.20 -6.37
CA ILE A 376 -37.31 -32.61 -5.87
C ILE A 376 -36.24 -32.47 -6.96
N SER A 377 -36.54 -32.85 -8.20
CA SER A 377 -35.57 -32.74 -9.30
C SER A 377 -35.13 -31.28 -9.58
N TYR A 378 -36.07 -30.33 -9.49
CA TYR A 378 -35.80 -28.91 -9.70
C TYR A 378 -35.06 -28.26 -8.51
N THR A 379 -35.20 -28.76 -7.27
CA THR A 379 -34.43 -28.24 -6.13
C THR A 379 -32.97 -28.66 -6.24
N PHE A 380 -32.70 -29.91 -6.64
CA PHE A 380 -31.34 -30.35 -6.94
C PHE A 380 -30.71 -29.55 -8.09
N ALA A 381 -31.46 -29.25 -9.14
CA ALA A 381 -31.00 -28.39 -10.22
C ALA A 381 -30.65 -26.98 -9.70
N GLY A 382 -31.53 -26.37 -8.90
CA GLY A 382 -31.31 -25.06 -8.26
C GLY A 382 -30.06 -25.00 -7.39
N LEU A 383 -29.81 -26.02 -6.58
CA LEU A 383 -28.60 -26.13 -5.75
C LEU A 383 -27.33 -26.28 -6.60
N LEU A 384 -27.39 -27.08 -7.66
CA LEU A 384 -26.27 -27.24 -8.60
C LEU A 384 -25.94 -25.91 -9.28
N PHE A 385 -26.95 -25.09 -9.63
CA PHE A 385 -26.74 -23.75 -10.18
C PHE A 385 -26.02 -22.81 -9.21
N ILE A 386 -26.39 -22.82 -7.93
CA ILE A 386 -25.73 -22.00 -6.91
C ILE A 386 -24.27 -22.44 -6.72
N MET A 387 -24.03 -23.76 -6.67
CA MET A 387 -22.68 -24.32 -6.55
C MET A 387 -21.80 -23.99 -7.76
N PHE A 388 -22.35 -24.09 -8.98
CA PHE A 388 -21.65 -23.70 -10.19
C PHE A 388 -21.33 -22.19 -10.22
N GLY A 389 -22.29 -21.34 -9.83
CA GLY A 389 -22.07 -19.89 -9.70
C GLY A 389 -20.95 -19.56 -8.71
N HIS A 390 -20.89 -20.27 -7.58
CA HIS A 390 -19.81 -20.12 -6.60
C HIS A 390 -18.46 -20.59 -7.15
N PHE A 391 -18.44 -21.71 -7.88
CA PHE A 391 -17.23 -22.22 -8.54
C PHE A 391 -16.67 -21.21 -9.55
N VAL A 392 -17.52 -20.66 -10.42
CA VAL A 392 -17.13 -19.64 -11.41
C VAL A 392 -16.59 -18.39 -10.70
N TYR A 393 -17.23 -17.93 -9.62
CA TYR A 393 -16.75 -16.80 -8.82
C TYR A 393 -15.34 -17.03 -8.29
N ARG A 394 -15.09 -18.19 -7.65
CA ARG A 394 -13.77 -18.57 -7.11
C ARG A 394 -12.71 -18.71 -8.18
N TRP A 395 -13.06 -19.30 -9.32
CA TRP A 395 -12.14 -19.44 -10.45
C TRP A 395 -11.75 -18.08 -11.05
N ARG A 396 -12.72 -17.17 -11.20
CA ARG A 396 -12.47 -15.80 -11.66
C ARG A 396 -11.65 -15.00 -10.66
N GLU A 397 -11.93 -15.12 -9.37
CA GLU A 397 -11.15 -14.48 -8.31
C GLU A 397 -9.66 -14.89 -8.40
N LYS A 398 -9.39 -16.19 -8.58
CA LYS A 398 -8.02 -16.69 -8.77
C LYS A 398 -7.38 -16.16 -10.05
N ARG A 399 -8.11 -16.04 -11.17
CA ARG A 399 -7.59 -15.48 -12.43
C ARG A 399 -7.29 -13.98 -12.35
N ILE A 400 -8.16 -13.20 -11.71
CA ILE A 400 -7.96 -11.76 -11.47
C ILE A 400 -6.70 -11.52 -10.62
N GLN A 401 -6.42 -12.40 -9.66
CA GLN A 401 -5.20 -12.32 -8.85
C GLN A 401 -3.91 -12.52 -9.66
N HIS A 402 -3.94 -13.40 -10.66
CA HIS A 402 -2.73 -13.81 -11.41
C HIS A 402 -2.50 -13.03 -12.71
N ASN A 403 -3.52 -12.47 -13.38
CA ASN A 403 -3.36 -11.78 -14.67
C ASN A 403 -4.44 -10.71 -14.94
N PRO A 404 -4.17 -9.41 -14.71
CA PRO A 404 -5.15 -8.34 -14.90
C PRO A 404 -5.35 -7.88 -16.36
N ASN A 405 -4.47 -8.26 -17.30
CA ASN A 405 -4.38 -7.62 -18.63
C ASN A 405 -4.93 -8.39 -19.84
N ASN A 406 -5.52 -9.58 -19.68
CA ASN A 406 -6.00 -10.36 -20.84
C ASN A 406 -7.52 -10.52 -20.89
N ASN A 407 -8.08 -9.92 -21.95
CA ASN A 407 -9.40 -10.07 -22.58
C ASN A 407 -10.65 -9.80 -21.73
N PRO A 408 -11.73 -9.25 -22.34
CA PRO A 408 -13.02 -9.12 -21.68
C PRO A 408 -13.49 -10.51 -21.24
N LEU A 409 -13.61 -10.70 -19.93
CA LEU A 409 -14.10 -11.92 -19.27
C LEU A 409 -15.61 -12.13 -19.46
N ASP A 410 -16.21 -11.50 -20.47
CA ASP A 410 -17.57 -11.71 -20.94
C ASP A 410 -17.61 -12.96 -21.82
N SER A 411 -17.13 -14.09 -21.30
CA SER A 411 -17.36 -15.34 -21.97
C SER A 411 -18.81 -15.77 -21.68
N MET A 412 -19.67 -15.59 -22.69
CA MET A 412 -21.02 -16.14 -22.80
C MET A 412 -21.19 -17.68 -22.67
N PRO A 413 -20.17 -18.57 -22.65
CA PRO A 413 -20.39 -20.02 -22.53
C PRO A 413 -21.20 -20.47 -21.32
N ALA A 414 -21.09 -19.76 -20.19
CA ALA A 414 -21.83 -20.10 -18.98
C ALA A 414 -23.35 -20.03 -19.20
N ILE A 415 -23.85 -19.01 -19.91
CA ILE A 415 -25.29 -18.85 -20.20
C ILE A 415 -25.77 -19.99 -21.09
N TYR A 416 -24.99 -20.37 -22.11
CA TYR A 416 -25.34 -21.49 -22.99
C TYR A 416 -25.40 -22.82 -22.23
N THR A 417 -24.43 -23.11 -21.36
CA THR A 417 -24.45 -24.33 -20.53
C THR A 417 -25.64 -24.36 -19.57
N LEU A 418 -26.05 -23.20 -19.04
CA LEU A 418 -27.21 -23.08 -18.15
C LEU A 418 -28.52 -23.32 -18.91
N THR A 419 -28.67 -22.73 -20.10
CA THR A 419 -29.85 -22.94 -20.95
C THR A 419 -29.97 -24.39 -21.41
N THR A 420 -28.86 -25.05 -21.75
CA THR A 420 -28.90 -26.45 -22.17
C THR A 420 -29.34 -27.38 -21.04
N VAL A 421 -28.88 -27.16 -19.80
CA VAL A 421 -29.27 -28.01 -18.65
C VAL A 421 -30.76 -27.84 -18.32
N LEU A 422 -31.28 -26.60 -18.34
CA LEU A 422 -32.71 -26.35 -18.11
C LEU A 422 -33.59 -26.93 -19.24
N VAL A 423 -33.16 -26.82 -20.49
CA VAL A 423 -33.89 -27.38 -21.64
C VAL A 423 -33.91 -28.91 -21.57
N VAL A 424 -32.79 -29.55 -21.22
CA VAL A 424 -32.73 -31.01 -21.06
C VAL A 424 -33.63 -31.48 -19.92
N LEU A 425 -33.62 -30.81 -18.76
CA LEU A 425 -34.51 -31.13 -17.65
C LEU A 425 -35.99 -30.92 -18.02
N TYR A 426 -36.29 -29.85 -18.76
CA TYR A 426 -37.64 -29.56 -19.24
C TYR A 426 -38.14 -30.63 -20.22
N ILE A 427 -37.31 -31.02 -21.20
CA ILE A 427 -37.64 -32.09 -22.17
C ILE A 427 -37.79 -33.43 -21.45
N PHE A 428 -36.89 -33.78 -20.54
CA PHE A 428 -36.99 -35.02 -19.75
C PHE A 428 -38.29 -35.07 -18.94
N ASN A 429 -38.66 -33.96 -18.31
CA ASN A 429 -39.89 -33.84 -17.54
C ASN A 429 -41.15 -33.91 -18.43
N LEU A 430 -41.15 -33.25 -19.60
CA LEU A 430 -42.22 -33.37 -20.60
C LEU A 430 -42.38 -34.81 -21.07
N THR A 431 -41.27 -35.49 -21.36
CA THR A 431 -41.29 -36.88 -21.84
C THR A 431 -41.86 -37.83 -20.78
N ASN A 432 -41.53 -37.60 -19.50
CA ASN A 432 -42.09 -38.40 -18.41
C ASN A 432 -43.58 -38.10 -18.11
N ILE A 433 -44.04 -36.88 -18.37
CA ILE A 433 -45.47 -36.52 -18.30
C ILE A 433 -46.24 -37.19 -19.45
N TYR A 434 -45.74 -37.12 -20.69
CA TYR A 434 -46.40 -37.68 -21.87
C TYR A 434 -46.35 -39.21 -21.94
N SER A 435 -45.30 -39.85 -21.41
CA SER A 435 -45.20 -41.32 -21.34
C SER A 435 -46.07 -41.95 -20.24
N GLY A 436 -46.92 -41.17 -19.56
CA GLY A 436 -47.88 -41.68 -18.58
C GLY A 436 -47.29 -42.19 -17.26
N ARG A 437 -45.97 -42.10 -17.07
CA ARG A 437 -45.27 -42.63 -15.88
C ARG A 437 -45.63 -41.92 -14.56
N TYR A 438 -46.31 -40.77 -14.62
CA TYR A 438 -46.78 -40.03 -13.46
C TYR A 438 -48.31 -39.95 -13.35
N SER A 439 -49.06 -40.79 -14.08
CA SER A 439 -50.54 -40.75 -14.08
C SER A 439 -51.20 -41.14 -12.74
N THR A 440 -50.43 -41.47 -11.69
CA THR A 440 -50.98 -41.80 -10.37
C THR A 440 -50.10 -41.23 -9.25
N SER A 441 -50.18 -39.92 -9.00
CA SER A 441 -49.90 -39.40 -7.65
C SER A 441 -51.13 -38.67 -7.15
N ASN A 442 -51.83 -39.32 -6.22
CA ASN A 442 -53.05 -38.89 -5.55
C ASN A 442 -53.07 -37.39 -5.21
N PRO A 443 -54.20 -36.67 -5.41
CA PRO A 443 -54.43 -35.38 -4.78
C PRO A 443 -54.77 -35.59 -3.29
N ALA A 444 -53.83 -36.10 -2.50
CA ALA A 444 -54.07 -36.44 -1.08
C ALA A 444 -54.18 -35.24 -0.13
N LYS A 445 -54.30 -34.00 -0.65
CA LYS A 445 -54.38 -32.79 0.19
C LYS A 445 -55.62 -31.92 -0.02
N LEU A 446 -56.56 -32.30 -0.90
CA LEU A 446 -57.84 -31.60 -1.02
C LEU A 446 -58.99 -32.22 -0.23
N GLU A 447 -58.86 -33.47 0.25
CA GLU A 447 -59.91 -34.09 1.08
C GLU A 447 -59.92 -33.55 2.53
N HIS A 448 -58.79 -33.09 3.04
CA HIS A 448 -58.72 -32.59 4.42
C HIS A 448 -59.43 -31.24 4.63
N ILE A 449 -59.82 -30.54 3.56
CA ILE A 449 -60.58 -29.28 3.63
C ILE A 449 -62.09 -29.52 3.44
N LYS A 450 -62.50 -30.63 2.81
CA LYS A 450 -63.93 -30.95 2.63
C LYS A 450 -64.58 -31.59 3.86
N ASN A 451 -63.80 -32.26 4.73
CA ASN A 451 -64.35 -33.04 5.85
C ASN A 451 -64.53 -32.25 7.17
N HIS A 452 -64.52 -30.91 7.15
CA HIS A 452 -64.74 -30.09 8.36
C HIS A 452 -66.01 -29.21 8.35
N ASN A 453 -66.88 -29.34 7.35
CA ASN A 453 -68.11 -28.54 7.25
C ASN A 453 -69.43 -29.32 7.39
N VAL A 454 -69.43 -30.50 8.03
CA VAL A 454 -70.68 -31.18 8.42
C VAL A 454 -70.80 -31.18 9.94
N ILE A 455 -71.27 -30.06 10.49
CA ILE A 455 -71.84 -30.00 11.84
C ILE A 455 -73.28 -30.47 11.70
N ASP A 456 -73.55 -31.65 12.23
CA ASP A 456 -74.86 -32.28 12.28
C ASP A 456 -75.72 -31.57 13.34
N HIS A 457 -76.74 -30.83 12.91
CA HIS A 457 -77.81 -30.34 13.78
C HIS A 457 -78.98 -31.32 13.68
N ARG A 458 -79.11 -32.25 14.64
CA ARG A 458 -80.36 -32.88 15.14
C ARG A 458 -80.05 -34.04 16.09
N HIS A 459 -80.06 -33.80 17.40
CA HIS A 459 -81.15 -34.19 18.33
C HIS A 459 -80.77 -33.84 19.77
#